data_AF-M2ZN47-F1
#
_entry.id   AF-M2ZN47-F1
#
_cell.length_a   1.000
_cell.length_b   1.000
_cell.length_c   1.000
_cell.angle_alpha   90.00
_cell.angle_beta   90.00
_cell.angle_gamma   90.00
#
_symmetry.space_group_name_H-M   'P 1'
#
loop_
_entity.id
_entity.type
_entity.pdbx_description
1 polymer ?
#
loop_
_entity_poly.entity_id
_entity_poly.type
_entity_poly.pdbx_seq_one_letter_code
_entity_poly.pdbx_strand_id
1 'polypeptide(L)'
;MHAFRSAALAVLITLVGGCSSGDAFVDRGYMDRSIKKQKLPGYDGQVTVCFGGDTPRAERDRLAAEACEVYGLKSMLSSEIRWQCRLTTPHRANYRCFDPDMRMADGTLVDPFSASRVKDWQRERDRQGPAAAGE
;
A
#
# COMPACT_ATOMS: atom_id res chain seq x y z
N MET A 1 -7.07 53.26 -25.14
CA MET A 1 -7.60 52.39 -24.06
C MET A 1 -8.48 51.33 -24.71
N HIS A 2 -8.07 50.06 -24.84
CA HIS A 2 -8.95 48.87 -25.05
C HIS A 2 -8.19 47.56 -25.37
N ALA A 3 -6.86 47.56 -25.54
CA ALA A 3 -6.13 46.31 -25.83
C ALA A 3 -5.73 45.47 -24.60
N PHE A 4 -5.78 46.04 -23.38
CA PHE A 4 -5.30 45.37 -22.17
C PHE A 4 -6.37 44.57 -21.41
N ARG A 5 -7.63 44.56 -21.87
CA ARG A 5 -8.73 43.88 -21.15
C ARG A 5 -8.97 42.43 -21.58
N SER A 6 -8.36 41.98 -22.68
CA SER A 6 -8.68 40.67 -23.27
C SER A 6 -7.69 39.55 -22.91
N ALA A 7 -6.50 39.88 -22.37
CA ALA A 7 -5.51 38.87 -21.98
C ALA A 7 -5.80 38.23 -20.61
N ALA A 8 -6.59 38.88 -19.76
CA ALA A 8 -6.89 38.41 -18.40
C ALA A 8 -7.88 37.24 -18.37
N LEU A 9 -8.66 37.03 -19.44
CA LEU A 9 -9.68 35.97 -19.46
C LEU A 9 -9.13 34.60 -19.89
N ALA A 10 -7.99 34.54 -20.56
CA ALA A 10 -7.41 33.29 -21.07
C ALA A 10 -6.62 32.50 -20.00
N VAL A 11 -6.08 33.17 -18.98
CA VAL A 11 -5.24 32.53 -17.95
C VAL A 11 -6.07 31.84 -16.84
N LEU A 12 -7.33 32.25 -16.67
CA LEU A 12 -8.21 31.68 -15.65
C LEU A 12 -8.77 30.30 -16.02
N ILE A 13 -8.78 29.91 -17.30
CA ILE A 13 -9.33 28.61 -17.73
C ILE A 13 -8.31 27.46 -17.56
N THR A 14 -7.01 27.74 -17.55
CA THR A 14 -5.97 26.71 -17.30
C THR A 14 -5.85 26.29 -15.84
N LEU A 15 -6.38 27.08 -14.89
CA LEU A 15 -6.32 26.75 -13.45
C LEU A 15 -7.53 25.93 -12.97
N VAL A 16 -8.59 25.82 -13.76
CA VAL A 16 -9.81 25.08 -13.38
C VAL A 16 -9.78 23.61 -13.84
N GLY A 17 -8.75 23.21 -14.60
CA GLY A 17 -8.50 21.79 -14.93
C GLY A 17 -7.86 20.96 -13.81
N GLY A 18 -7.42 21.59 -12.72
CA GLY A 18 -6.60 20.96 -11.67
C GLY A 18 -7.33 20.45 -10.43
N CYS A 19 -8.67 20.39 -10.41
CA CYS A 19 -9.44 20.11 -9.19
C CYS A 19 -10.50 18.99 -9.33
N SER A 20 -10.20 17.90 -10.04
CA SER A 20 -11.05 16.70 -9.99
C SER A 20 -10.33 15.36 -10.19
N SER A 21 -9.00 15.31 -10.20
CA SER A 21 -8.32 14.03 -10.06
C SER A 21 -8.56 13.56 -8.63
N GLY A 22 -9.42 12.55 -8.44
CA GLY A 22 -9.61 11.98 -7.12
C GLY A 22 -8.25 11.57 -6.58
N ASP A 23 -7.85 12.11 -5.44
CA ASP A 23 -6.56 11.77 -4.87
C ASP A 23 -6.48 10.27 -4.65
N ALA A 24 -5.30 9.69 -4.85
CA ALA A 24 -5.07 8.30 -4.55
C ALA A 24 -5.35 8.05 -3.06
N PHE A 25 -5.96 6.93 -2.75
CA PHE A 25 -6.34 6.60 -1.38
C PHE A 25 -6.23 5.11 -1.11
N VAL A 26 -5.99 4.79 0.17
CA VAL A 26 -6.08 3.41 0.64
C VAL A 26 -7.56 3.04 0.77
N ASP A 27 -7.99 2.05 0.00
CA ASP A 27 -9.32 1.47 0.12
C ASP A 27 -9.38 0.65 1.40
N ARG A 28 -10.11 1.19 2.39
CA ARG A 28 -10.27 0.63 3.73
C ARG A 28 -11.60 -0.08 3.90
N GLY A 29 -12.13 -0.69 2.83
CA GLY A 29 -13.49 -1.25 2.74
C GLY A 29 -13.97 -2.14 3.90
N TYR A 30 -13.09 -2.57 4.82
CA TYR A 30 -13.43 -3.34 6.02
C TYR A 30 -12.61 -2.98 7.28
N MET A 31 -11.91 -1.84 7.34
CA MET A 31 -11.13 -1.48 8.52
C MET A 31 -11.93 -0.62 9.49
N ASP A 32 -12.50 -1.25 10.52
CA ASP A 32 -13.08 -0.55 11.67
C ASP A 32 -12.02 0.40 12.25
N ARG A 33 -12.33 1.70 12.25
CA ARG A 33 -11.40 2.77 12.61
C ARG A 33 -11.07 2.81 14.11
N SER A 34 -11.68 1.93 14.92
CA SER A 34 -11.70 2.07 16.37
C SER A 34 -10.52 1.44 17.13
N ILE A 35 -9.69 0.55 16.55
CA ILE A 35 -8.67 -0.16 17.35
C ILE A 35 -7.30 -0.24 16.66
N LYS A 36 -6.33 0.51 17.20
CA LYS A 36 -4.93 0.61 16.75
C LYS A 36 -4.13 -0.71 16.79
N LYS A 37 -4.64 -1.81 17.37
CA LYS A 37 -3.84 -3.03 17.63
C LYS A 37 -4.64 -4.34 17.68
N GLN A 38 -5.57 -4.56 16.76
CA GLN A 38 -6.04 -5.93 16.53
C GLN A 38 -5.95 -6.30 15.05
N LYS A 39 -5.50 -7.53 14.79
CA LYS A 39 -5.72 -8.23 13.54
C LYS A 39 -7.24 -8.28 13.38
N LEU A 40 -7.79 -7.36 12.60
CA LEU A 40 -9.23 -7.34 12.33
C LEU A 40 -9.62 -8.71 11.77
N PRO A 41 -10.75 -9.30 12.17
CA PRO A 41 -11.26 -10.51 11.54
C PRO A 41 -11.34 -10.30 10.02
N GLY A 42 -10.59 -11.09 9.26
CA GLY A 42 -10.49 -10.96 7.80
C GLY A 42 -9.33 -10.11 7.27
N TYR A 43 -8.46 -9.56 8.12
CA TYR A 43 -7.22 -8.92 7.66
C TYR A 43 -6.14 -9.97 7.32
N ASP A 44 -5.80 -10.04 6.05
CA ASP A 44 -4.86 -10.98 5.44
C ASP A 44 -3.52 -10.31 5.05
N GLY A 45 -3.27 -9.10 5.57
CA GLY A 45 -2.09 -8.33 5.22
C GLY A 45 -2.13 -7.66 3.87
N GLN A 46 -3.29 -7.61 3.20
CA GLN A 46 -3.41 -6.88 1.95
C GLN A 46 -3.82 -5.42 2.17
N VAL A 47 -3.23 -4.53 1.39
CA VAL A 47 -3.57 -3.11 1.33
C VAL A 47 -3.89 -2.75 -0.11
N THR A 48 -5.08 -2.20 -0.32
CA THR A 48 -5.53 -1.76 -1.64
C THR A 48 -5.38 -0.24 -1.73
N VAL A 49 -4.73 0.25 -2.78
CA VAL A 49 -4.63 1.67 -3.10
C VAL A 49 -5.36 1.93 -4.41
N CYS A 50 -6.42 2.73 -4.36
CA CYS A 50 -7.09 3.23 -5.55
C CYS A 50 -6.41 4.51 -6.03
N PHE A 51 -6.19 4.66 -7.34
CA PHE A 51 -5.42 5.78 -7.91
C PHE A 51 -5.90 6.20 -9.31
N GLY A 52 -5.54 7.43 -9.69
CA GLY A 52 -5.81 8.03 -11.00
C GLY A 52 -4.71 7.75 -12.03
N GLY A 53 -4.96 7.97 -13.31
CA GLY A 53 -3.98 7.72 -14.38
C GLY A 53 -2.65 8.48 -14.20
N ASP A 54 -2.72 9.69 -13.65
CA ASP A 54 -1.56 10.57 -13.44
C ASP A 54 -0.92 10.40 -12.05
N THR A 55 -1.42 9.49 -11.21
CA THR A 55 -0.85 9.30 -9.87
C THR A 55 0.55 8.66 -9.97
N PRO A 56 1.60 9.30 -9.46
CA PRO A 56 2.94 8.73 -9.45
C PRO A 56 3.01 7.45 -8.62
N ARG A 57 3.81 6.49 -9.06
CA ARG A 57 4.02 5.24 -8.30
C ARG A 57 4.48 5.48 -6.86
N ALA A 58 5.39 6.44 -6.67
CA ALA A 58 5.91 6.79 -5.35
C ALA A 58 4.81 7.19 -4.36
N GLU A 59 3.76 7.87 -4.84
CA GLU A 59 2.64 8.27 -3.98
C GLU A 59 1.80 7.07 -3.53
N ARG A 60 1.57 6.11 -4.43
CA ARG A 60 0.86 4.87 -4.11
C ARG A 60 1.66 4.00 -3.13
N ASP A 61 2.97 3.91 -3.36
CA ASP A 61 3.90 3.16 -2.50
C ASP A 61 3.98 3.80 -1.10
N ARG A 62 3.99 5.13 -1.00
CA ARG A 62 3.93 5.88 0.26
C ARG A 62 2.65 5.57 1.04
N LEU A 63 1.48 5.67 0.39
CA LEU A 63 0.18 5.36 1.00
C LEU A 63 0.10 3.93 1.52
N ALA A 64 0.63 2.97 0.75
CA ALA A 64 0.69 1.58 1.17
C ALA A 64 1.68 1.35 2.34
N ALA A 65 2.83 2.02 2.32
CA ALA A 65 3.81 1.96 3.40
C ALA A 65 3.22 2.48 4.72
N GLU A 66 2.58 3.65 4.68
CA GLU A 66 1.91 4.24 5.85
C GLU A 66 0.84 3.30 6.42
N ALA A 67 0.08 2.61 5.57
CA ALA A 67 -0.93 1.66 6.01
C ALA A 67 -0.34 0.40 6.67
N CYS A 68 0.74 -0.15 6.13
CA CYS A 68 1.42 -1.31 6.72
C CYS A 68 2.20 -0.94 8.00
N GLU A 69 2.75 0.28 8.08
CA GLU A 69 3.56 0.75 9.21
C GLU A 69 2.77 0.84 10.52
N VAL A 70 1.45 1.05 10.45
CA VAL A 70 0.54 0.97 11.61
C VAL A 70 0.70 -0.37 12.36
N TYR A 71 1.10 -1.42 11.65
CA TYR A 71 1.33 -2.77 12.18
C TYR A 71 2.82 -3.12 12.34
N GLY A 72 3.74 -2.16 12.14
CA GLY A 72 5.18 -2.40 12.14
C GLY A 72 5.70 -3.16 10.92
N LEU A 73 4.90 -3.26 9.85
CA LEU A 73 5.21 -4.03 8.65
C LEU A 73 5.69 -3.14 7.50
N LYS A 74 6.35 -3.76 6.51
CA LYS A 74 6.72 -3.11 5.25
C LYS A 74 5.73 -3.47 4.14
N SER A 75 5.53 -2.58 3.18
CA SER A 75 4.65 -2.81 2.03
C SER A 75 5.43 -3.32 0.82
N MET A 76 4.79 -4.18 0.03
CA MET A 76 5.31 -4.65 -1.26
C MET A 76 4.19 -4.67 -2.29
N LEU A 77 4.40 -4.04 -3.44
CA LEU A 77 3.45 -4.09 -4.54
C LEU A 77 3.30 -5.54 -5.03
N SER A 78 2.06 -6.01 -5.05
CA SER A 78 1.68 -7.36 -5.49
C SER A 78 1.12 -7.36 -6.90
N SER A 79 0.18 -6.46 -7.19
CA SER A 79 -0.44 -6.34 -8.51
C SER A 79 -1.01 -4.96 -8.76
N GLU A 80 -1.20 -4.62 -10.03
CA GLU A 80 -1.87 -3.41 -10.49
C GLU A 80 -2.96 -3.79 -11.50
N ILE A 81 -4.17 -3.26 -11.32
CA ILE A 81 -5.34 -3.57 -12.16
C ILE A 81 -6.06 -2.28 -12.51
N ARG A 82 -6.39 -2.11 -13.79
CA ARG A 82 -7.06 -0.90 -14.27
C ARG A 82 -8.58 -1.03 -14.15
N TRP A 83 -9.27 0.08 -13.86
CA TRP A 83 -10.73 0.17 -13.86
C TRP A 83 -11.43 -0.79 -12.89
N GLN A 84 -10.90 -0.87 -11.66
CA GLN A 84 -11.42 -1.73 -10.59
C GLN A 84 -11.77 -0.98 -9.29
N CYS A 85 -11.61 0.34 -9.27
CA CYS A 85 -12.00 1.19 -8.16
C CYS A 85 -13.22 2.06 -8.56
N ARG A 86 -13.12 3.39 -8.57
CA ARG A 86 -14.22 4.33 -8.90
C ARG A 86 -13.83 5.25 -10.07
N LEU A 87 -14.80 5.93 -10.68
CA LEU A 87 -14.59 6.74 -11.89
C LEU A 87 -13.43 7.76 -11.78
N THR A 88 -13.25 8.42 -10.63
CA THR A 88 -12.20 9.44 -10.42
C THR A 88 -10.83 8.88 -10.04
N THR A 89 -10.77 7.62 -9.62
CA THR A 89 -9.55 6.86 -9.28
C THR A 89 -9.75 5.44 -9.80
N PRO A 90 -9.70 5.21 -11.12
CA PRO A 90 -10.18 3.97 -11.70
C PRO A 90 -9.26 2.80 -11.44
N HIS A 91 -7.97 3.04 -11.21
CA HIS A 91 -6.98 1.97 -11.09
C HIS A 91 -6.80 1.53 -9.65
N ARG A 92 -6.38 0.28 -9.47
CA ARG A 92 -6.19 -0.40 -8.20
C ARG A 92 -4.79 -0.99 -8.13
N ALA A 93 -4.04 -0.66 -7.09
CA ALA A 93 -2.76 -1.28 -6.77
C ALA A 93 -2.93 -2.06 -5.47
N ASN A 94 -2.61 -3.35 -5.50
CA ASN A 94 -2.67 -4.23 -4.34
C ASN A 94 -1.27 -4.41 -3.78
N TYR A 95 -1.13 -4.24 -2.48
CA TYR A 95 0.11 -4.39 -1.73
C TYR A 95 -0.05 -5.49 -0.70
N ARG A 96 1.05 -6.19 -0.42
CA ARG A 96 1.17 -7.09 0.73
C ARG A 96 2.01 -6.43 1.82
N CYS A 97 1.53 -6.46 3.04
CA CYS A 97 2.29 -6.11 4.23
C CYS A 97 3.06 -7.36 4.69
N PHE A 98 4.37 -7.21 4.87
CA PHE A 98 5.25 -8.29 5.28
C PHE A 98 6.18 -7.82 6.40
N ASP A 99 6.62 -8.76 7.22
CA ASP A 99 7.65 -8.52 8.23
C ASP A 99 9.03 -8.75 7.58
N PRO A 100 9.94 -7.76 7.58
CA PRO A 100 11.25 -7.89 6.96
C PRO A 100 12.12 -8.98 7.61
N ASP A 101 11.87 -9.32 8.88
CA ASP A 101 12.62 -10.30 9.67
C ASP A 101 12.04 -11.72 9.51
N MET A 102 10.79 -11.85 9.05
CA MET A 102 10.17 -13.14 8.75
C MET A 102 10.51 -13.61 7.33
N ARG A 103 11.72 -14.15 7.20
CA ARG A 103 12.21 -14.78 5.98
C ARG A 103 12.63 -16.22 6.25
N MET A 104 12.34 -17.08 5.28
CA MET A 104 12.93 -18.42 5.21
C MET A 104 14.44 -18.30 4.95
N ALA A 105 15.20 -19.37 5.20
CA ALA A 105 16.66 -19.35 5.00
C ALA A 105 17.07 -19.09 3.53
N ASP A 106 16.21 -19.44 2.58
CA ASP A 106 16.38 -19.17 1.14
C ASP A 106 16.05 -17.71 0.74
N GLY A 107 15.68 -16.86 1.71
CA GLY A 107 15.30 -15.47 1.49
C GLY A 107 13.83 -15.25 1.12
N THR A 108 13.04 -16.32 0.98
CA THR A 108 11.62 -16.26 0.67
C THR A 108 10.85 -15.54 1.78
N LEU A 109 10.02 -14.58 1.38
CA LEU A 109 9.14 -13.86 2.29
C LEU A 109 8.07 -14.79 2.87
N VAL A 110 7.95 -14.75 4.19
CA VAL A 110 6.89 -15.42 4.93
C VAL A 110 5.72 -14.45 5.02
N ASP A 111 4.52 -14.97 4.76
CA ASP A 111 3.30 -14.22 5.02
C ASP A 111 2.98 -14.34 6.52
N PRO A 112 3.08 -13.26 7.31
CA PRO A 112 2.84 -13.30 8.75
C PRO A 112 1.36 -13.55 9.09
N PHE A 113 0.46 -13.44 8.12
CA PHE A 113 -0.98 -13.67 8.30
C PHE A 113 -1.38 -15.12 8.02
N SER A 114 -0.49 -15.93 7.42
CA SER A 114 -0.71 -17.34 7.12
C SER A 114 -0.14 -18.27 8.21
N ALA A 115 -1.02 -18.87 9.02
CA ALA A 115 -0.62 -19.71 10.15
C ALA A 115 0.27 -20.89 9.75
N SER A 116 0.04 -21.51 8.59
CA SER A 116 0.89 -22.58 8.08
C SER A 116 2.29 -22.08 7.75
N ARG A 117 2.41 -20.95 7.03
CA ARG A 117 3.73 -20.39 6.67
C ARG A 117 4.51 -19.91 7.87
N VAL A 118 3.85 -19.32 8.87
CA VAL A 118 4.47 -18.96 10.16
C VAL A 118 4.97 -20.20 10.88
N LYS A 119 4.17 -21.27 10.95
CA LYS A 119 4.59 -22.54 11.57
C LYS A 119 5.77 -23.16 10.81
N ASP A 120 5.83 -23.05 9.50
CA ASP A 120 6.92 -23.58 8.68
C ASP A 120 8.22 -22.81 8.96
N TRP A 121 8.14 -21.48 9.00
CA TRP A 121 9.23 -20.59 9.37
C TRP A 121 9.75 -20.87 10.79
N GLN A 122 8.86 -21.02 11.78
CA GLN A 122 9.24 -21.37 13.15
C GLN A 122 10.00 -22.70 13.22
N ARG A 123 9.51 -23.74 12.52
CA ARG A 123 10.19 -25.05 12.50
C ARG A 123 11.58 -24.99 11.86
N GLU A 124 11.76 -24.15 10.84
CA GLU A 124 13.08 -23.94 10.25
C GLU A 124 14.03 -23.25 11.23
N ARG A 125 13.56 -22.21 11.93
CA ARG A 125 14.33 -21.50 12.96
C ARG A 125 14.70 -22.38 14.15
N ASP A 126 13.79 -23.22 14.62
CA ASP A 126 14.03 -24.14 15.74
C ASP A 126 15.09 -25.21 15.36
N ARG A 127 15.07 -25.69 14.12
CA ARG A 127 16.11 -26.60 13.59
C ARG A 127 17.48 -25.94 13.48
N GLN A 128 17.52 -24.62 13.38
CA GLN A 128 18.73 -23.81 13.36
C GLN A 128 19.18 -23.34 14.77
N GLY A 129 18.57 -23.87 15.85
CA GLY A 129 18.97 -23.61 17.25
C GLY A 129 20.46 -23.86 17.54
N PRO A 130 20.99 -23.41 18.70
CA PRO A 130 22.34 -22.85 18.91
C PRO A 130 23.50 -23.85 18.75
N ALA A 131 23.68 -24.42 17.57
CA ALA A 131 24.82 -25.26 17.19
C ALA A 131 25.95 -24.45 16.49
N ALA A 132 25.87 -23.12 16.50
CA ALA A 132 26.84 -22.22 15.83
C ALA A 132 27.42 -21.14 16.76
N ALA A 133 27.37 -21.34 18.08
CA ALA A 133 27.98 -20.44 19.08
C ALA A 133 28.94 -21.19 20.01
N GLY A 134 29.68 -22.16 19.46
CA GLY A 134 30.66 -22.95 20.18
C GLY A 134 31.74 -23.44 19.25
N GLU A 135 32.62 -22.52 18.84
CA GLU A 135 34.02 -22.78 18.46
C GLU A 135 34.84 -21.51 18.67
#